data_AF-U6D0V5-F1
#
_entry.id   AF-U6D0V5-F1
#
_cell.length_a   1.000
_cell.length_b   1.000
_cell.length_c   1.000
_cell.angle_alpha   90.00
_cell.angle_beta   90.00
_cell.angle_gamma   90.00
#
_symmetry.space_group_name_H-M   'P 1'
#
loop_
_entity.id
_entity.type
_entity.pdbx_description
1 polymer ?
#
loop_
_entity_poly.entity_id
_entity_poly.type
_entity_poly.pdbx_seq_one_letter_code
_entity_poly.pdbx_strand_id
1 'polypeptide(L)'
;AIHSWFSDLAGNKPLAILAKKVPILSKKEDVFAYLAKYSVPMVRATWLIKMTCAYYSAISEAKIKKRQATDPNLEWTQISTRYLREQLAKISDFYHMASSAGDGSVPVPPDVEQAMKQWEYNEKLAFHMFQEGMLEKHEYLTWILDVLEKIRPMDDDLLKLLLPLMLQYSDEFVQSAYLSRRLAYFCARRLALLLSDSPSLLAAHSPHMMIGPNSSSIGAPSPGPPGPVMSPVQLAFSDFLSCAQHGPLVYGLSCMLQTVTLCCPSALVWNYSTNDNKSANPGSP
;
A
#
# COMPACT_ATOMS: atom_id res chain seq x y z
N ALA A 1 -6.16 26.20 -26.20
CA ALA A 1 -5.82 27.12 -25.08
C ALA A 1 -5.36 26.36 -23.82
N ILE A 2 -6.16 25.44 -23.28
CA ILE A 2 -5.76 24.68 -22.08
C ILE A 2 -4.61 23.69 -22.35
N HIS A 3 -4.65 22.98 -23.48
CA HIS A 3 -3.59 22.06 -23.90
C HIS A 3 -2.23 22.72 -24.05
N SER A 4 -2.17 23.88 -24.72
CA SER A 4 -0.93 24.67 -24.85
C SER A 4 -0.41 25.16 -23.51
N TRP A 5 -1.30 25.50 -22.58
CA TRP A 5 -0.90 25.92 -21.24
C TRP A 5 -0.25 24.78 -20.44
N PHE A 6 -0.81 23.56 -20.52
CA PHE A 6 -0.19 22.39 -19.88
C PHE A 6 1.11 21.95 -20.56
N SER A 7 1.23 22.08 -21.89
CA SER A 7 2.50 21.90 -22.59
C SER A 7 3.56 22.90 -22.12
N ASP A 8 3.20 24.16 -21.96
CA ASP A 8 4.09 25.18 -21.40
C ASP A 8 4.46 24.89 -19.93
N LEU A 9 3.50 24.36 -19.15
CA LEU A 9 3.74 23.94 -17.77
C LEU A 9 4.69 22.74 -17.72
N ALA A 10 4.61 21.78 -18.64
CA ALA A 10 5.55 20.67 -18.71
C ALA A 10 6.96 21.11 -19.13
N GLY A 11 7.05 22.15 -19.97
CA GLY A 11 8.32 22.72 -20.43
C GLY A 11 8.96 23.71 -19.46
N ASN A 12 9.85 24.56 -20.02
CA ASN A 12 10.68 25.49 -19.24
C ASN A 12 10.08 26.89 -19.09
N LYS A 13 8.80 27.10 -19.43
CA LYS A 13 8.19 28.43 -19.32
C LYS A 13 8.18 28.88 -17.85
N PRO A 14 8.66 30.09 -17.51
CA PRO A 14 8.68 30.56 -16.13
C PRO A 14 7.29 30.55 -15.47
N LEU A 15 7.21 30.06 -14.23
CA LEU A 15 5.95 29.97 -13.48
C LEU A 15 5.29 31.34 -13.28
N ALA A 16 6.09 32.41 -13.11
CA ALA A 16 5.59 33.79 -13.03
C ALA A 16 4.83 34.23 -14.28
N ILE A 17 5.19 33.71 -15.47
CA ILE A 17 4.47 34.00 -16.71
C ILE A 17 3.16 33.19 -16.76
N LEU A 18 3.22 31.91 -16.35
CA LEU A 18 2.05 31.03 -16.31
C LEU A 18 1.01 31.48 -15.28
N ALA A 19 1.46 32.05 -14.15
CA ALA A 19 0.62 32.54 -13.05
C ALA A 19 -0.38 33.63 -13.50
N LYS A 20 -0.07 34.37 -14.56
CA LYS A 20 -0.95 35.42 -15.10
C LYS A 20 -2.30 34.87 -15.58
N LYS A 21 -2.34 33.60 -15.98
CA LYS A 21 -3.55 32.95 -16.49
C LYS A 21 -3.52 31.46 -16.20
N VAL A 22 -3.71 31.08 -14.93
CA VAL A 22 -3.87 29.69 -14.52
C VAL A 22 -5.25 29.19 -14.99
N PRO A 23 -5.35 28.03 -15.66
CA PRO A 23 -6.63 27.47 -16.08
C PRO A 23 -7.46 27.04 -14.88
N ILE A 24 -8.77 27.31 -14.92
CA ILE A 24 -9.73 26.86 -13.93
C ILE A 24 -10.43 25.63 -14.50
N LEU A 25 -10.30 24.50 -13.82
CA LEU A 25 -10.96 23.24 -14.21
C LEU A 25 -12.37 23.19 -13.62
N SER A 26 -13.29 22.53 -14.32
CA SER A 26 -14.65 22.30 -13.83
C SER A 26 -14.65 21.37 -12.62
N LYS A 27 -13.83 20.31 -12.67
CA LYS A 27 -13.60 19.37 -11.57
C LYS A 27 -12.14 19.45 -11.14
N LYS A 28 -11.90 19.41 -9.82
CA LYS A 28 -10.53 19.50 -9.27
C LYS A 28 -9.70 18.28 -9.67
N GLU A 29 -10.31 17.09 -9.68
CA GLU A 29 -9.64 15.82 -10.02
C GLU A 29 -9.13 15.76 -11.47
N ASP A 30 -9.72 16.53 -12.39
CA ASP A 30 -9.29 16.55 -13.80
C ASP A 30 -7.82 17.00 -13.93
N VAL A 31 -7.30 17.73 -12.93
CA VAL A 31 -5.90 18.19 -12.91
C VAL A 31 -4.93 17.02 -13.02
N PHE A 32 -5.22 15.89 -12.36
CA PHE A 32 -4.35 14.71 -12.35
C PHE A 32 -4.24 14.06 -13.74
N ALA A 33 -5.33 14.04 -14.50
CA ALA A 33 -5.33 13.51 -15.86
C ALA A 33 -4.51 14.41 -16.81
N TYR A 34 -4.64 15.74 -16.69
CA TYR A 34 -3.85 16.68 -17.48
C TYR A 34 -2.36 16.61 -17.11
N LEU A 35 -2.03 16.67 -15.82
CA LEU A 35 -0.65 16.61 -15.35
C LEU A 35 0.07 15.34 -15.83
N ALA A 36 -0.59 14.18 -15.72
CA ALA A 36 -0.08 12.91 -16.24
C ALA A 36 0.07 12.91 -17.77
N LYS A 37 -0.97 13.35 -18.50
CA LYS A 37 -0.97 13.40 -19.97
C LYS A 37 0.20 14.20 -20.53
N TYR A 38 0.57 15.30 -19.88
CA TYR A 38 1.67 16.16 -20.29
C TYR A 38 2.99 15.84 -19.60
N SER A 39 3.03 14.82 -18.73
CA SER A 39 4.22 14.43 -17.95
C SER A 39 4.87 15.63 -17.26
N VAL A 40 4.04 16.47 -16.62
CA VAL A 40 4.51 17.71 -15.99
C VAL A 40 5.49 17.37 -14.85
N PRO A 41 6.64 18.03 -14.72
CA PRO A 41 7.56 17.79 -13.61
C PRO A 41 6.91 17.99 -12.24
N MET A 42 7.19 17.12 -11.26
CA MET A 42 6.48 17.06 -9.97
C MET A 42 6.41 18.40 -9.25
N VAL A 43 7.53 19.12 -9.17
CA VAL A 43 7.59 20.46 -8.55
C VAL A 43 6.60 21.44 -9.21
N ARG A 44 6.50 21.39 -10.55
CA ARG A 44 5.62 22.28 -11.33
C ARG A 44 4.15 21.84 -11.26
N ALA A 45 3.91 20.53 -11.16
CA ALA A 45 2.61 19.95 -10.93
C ALA A 45 2.05 20.35 -9.55
N THR A 46 2.85 20.16 -8.50
CA THR A 46 2.52 20.59 -7.13
C THR A 46 2.29 22.10 -7.06
N TRP A 47 3.09 22.91 -7.77
CA TRP A 47 2.84 24.34 -7.89
C TRP A 47 1.45 24.67 -8.46
N LEU A 48 1.00 23.98 -9.52
CA LEU A 48 -0.35 24.19 -10.08
C LEU A 48 -1.43 23.83 -9.06
N ILE A 49 -1.27 22.73 -8.33
CA ILE A 49 -2.23 22.33 -7.30
C ILE A 49 -2.29 23.40 -6.20
N LYS A 50 -1.15 23.91 -5.72
CA LYS A 50 -1.09 25.03 -4.74
C LYS A 50 -1.78 26.29 -5.28
N MET A 51 -1.59 26.63 -6.55
CA MET A 51 -2.30 27.75 -7.20
C MET A 51 -3.81 27.52 -7.24
N THR A 52 -4.24 26.29 -7.46
CA THR A 52 -5.65 25.91 -7.44
C THR A 52 -6.22 25.99 -6.02
N CYS A 53 -5.48 25.55 -4.99
CA CYS A 53 -5.85 25.75 -3.58
C CYS A 53 -6.08 27.24 -3.26
N ALA A 54 -5.11 28.09 -3.63
CA ALA A 54 -5.16 29.52 -3.38
C ALA A 54 -6.36 30.19 -4.08
N TYR A 55 -6.63 29.81 -5.34
CA TYR A 55 -7.77 30.30 -6.10
C TYR A 55 -9.12 29.98 -5.42
N TYR A 56 -9.34 28.73 -5.02
CA TYR A 56 -10.59 28.35 -4.36
C TYR A 56 -10.72 28.95 -2.95
N SER A 57 -9.62 29.10 -2.22
CA SER A 57 -9.60 29.76 -0.92
C SER A 57 -10.05 31.23 -1.06
N ALA A 58 -9.49 31.97 -2.01
CA ALA A 58 -9.87 33.35 -2.30
C ALA A 58 -11.35 33.49 -2.72
N ILE A 59 -11.87 32.56 -3.52
CA ILE A 59 -13.30 32.56 -3.87
C ILE A 59 -14.18 32.30 -2.65
N SER A 60 -13.76 31.40 -1.77
CA SER A 60 -14.52 31.05 -0.57
C SER A 60 -14.62 32.23 0.40
N GLU A 61 -13.52 32.97 0.61
CA GLU A 61 -13.48 34.17 1.45
C GLU A 61 -14.35 35.29 0.88
N ALA A 62 -14.36 35.47 -0.44
CA ALA A 62 -15.20 36.46 -1.11
C ALA A 62 -16.72 36.15 -0.98
N LYS A 63 -17.08 34.88 -0.80
CA LYS A 63 -18.47 34.43 -0.59
C LYS A 63 -18.73 34.33 0.91
N ILE A 64 -19.08 35.46 1.55
CA ILE A 64 -19.44 35.59 2.98
C ILE A 64 -20.51 34.55 3.39
N LYS A 65 -20.08 33.32 3.71
CA LYS A 65 -20.88 32.29 4.35
C LYS A 65 -20.07 31.78 5.52
N LYS A 66 -20.65 31.85 6.73
CA LYS A 66 -20.18 31.23 7.99
C LYS A 66 -20.11 29.69 7.92
N ARG A 67 -19.67 29.11 6.80
CA ARG A 67 -19.39 27.68 6.73
C ARG A 67 -17.96 27.48 7.21
N GLN A 68 -17.78 26.51 8.08
CA GLN A 68 -16.45 26.08 8.51
C GLN A 68 -15.62 25.78 7.27
N ALA A 69 -14.48 26.46 7.14
CA ALA A 69 -13.58 26.25 6.02
C ALA A 69 -13.12 24.78 6.06
N THR A 70 -13.39 24.04 4.99
CA THR A 70 -12.86 22.68 4.84
C THR A 70 -11.34 22.80 4.78
N ASP A 71 -10.64 21.99 5.59
CA ASP A 71 -9.19 21.93 5.56
C ASP A 71 -8.70 21.56 4.13
N PRO A 72 -7.91 22.44 3.46
CA PRO A 72 -7.44 22.17 2.11
C PRO A 72 -6.62 20.88 2.02
N ASN A 73 -5.85 20.54 3.05
CA ASN A 73 -5.03 19.33 3.04
C ASN A 73 -5.89 18.07 3.05
N LEU A 74 -6.89 18.01 3.93
CA LEU A 74 -7.86 16.92 3.93
C LEU A 74 -8.64 16.83 2.60
N GLU A 75 -9.08 17.97 2.05
CA GLU A 75 -9.80 17.99 0.76
C GLU A 75 -8.93 17.40 -0.37
N TRP A 76 -7.70 17.86 -0.51
CA TRP A 76 -6.80 17.35 -1.56
C TRP A 76 -6.36 15.91 -1.33
N THR A 77 -6.31 15.46 -0.07
CA THR A 77 -6.14 14.05 0.27
C THR A 77 -7.29 13.22 -0.28
N GLN A 78 -8.53 13.63 -0.06
CA GLN A 78 -9.70 12.91 -0.57
C GLN A 78 -9.77 12.91 -2.09
N ILE A 79 -9.45 14.03 -2.76
CA ILE A 79 -9.46 14.10 -4.23
C ILE A 79 -8.34 13.21 -4.81
N SER A 80 -7.13 13.28 -4.27
CA SER A 80 -5.98 12.47 -4.72
C SER A 80 -6.24 10.98 -4.52
N THR A 81 -6.63 10.58 -3.31
CA THR A 81 -6.91 9.18 -2.98
C THR A 81 -8.07 8.62 -3.79
N ARG A 82 -9.15 9.38 -4.02
CA ARG A 82 -10.25 8.96 -4.90
C ARG A 82 -9.77 8.70 -6.32
N TYR A 83 -9.00 9.64 -6.90
CA TYR A 83 -8.48 9.51 -8.26
C TYR A 83 -7.55 8.29 -8.40
N LEU A 84 -6.70 8.04 -7.42
CA LEU A 84 -5.82 6.86 -7.37
C LEU A 84 -6.62 5.56 -7.25
N ARG A 85 -7.68 5.52 -6.41
CA ARG A 85 -8.58 4.35 -6.33
C ARG A 85 -9.26 4.06 -7.67
N GLU A 86 -9.68 5.09 -8.40
CA GLU A 86 -10.29 4.92 -9.72
C GLU A 86 -9.31 4.31 -10.74
N GLN A 87 -8.03 4.67 -10.70
CA GLN A 87 -7.04 4.03 -11.58
C GLN A 87 -6.78 2.58 -11.17
N LEU A 88 -6.63 2.31 -9.88
CA LEU A 88 -6.45 0.96 -9.37
C LEU A 88 -7.63 0.05 -9.68
N ALA A 89 -8.87 0.54 -9.61
CA ALA A 89 -10.05 -0.24 -9.96
C ALA A 89 -9.99 -0.73 -11.41
N LYS A 90 -9.69 0.16 -12.36
CA LYS A 90 -9.53 -0.22 -13.78
C LYS A 90 -8.42 -1.25 -14.01
N ILE A 91 -7.30 -1.09 -13.31
CA ILE A 91 -6.16 -2.01 -13.40
C ILE A 91 -6.55 -3.38 -12.81
N SER A 92 -7.17 -3.38 -11.62
CA SER A 92 -7.62 -4.60 -10.92
C SER A 92 -8.65 -5.38 -11.74
N ASP A 93 -9.64 -4.68 -12.32
CA ASP A 93 -10.68 -5.31 -13.14
C ASP A 93 -10.08 -6.05 -14.35
N PHE A 94 -9.05 -5.47 -14.98
CA PHE A 94 -8.33 -6.13 -16.07
C PHE A 94 -7.62 -7.42 -15.61
N TYR A 95 -6.87 -7.38 -14.50
CA TYR A 95 -6.21 -8.58 -13.97
C TYR A 95 -7.21 -9.68 -13.59
N HIS A 96 -8.36 -9.29 -13.04
CA HIS A 96 -9.43 -10.22 -12.71
C HIS A 96 -10.04 -10.88 -13.97
N MET A 97 -10.27 -10.10 -15.02
CA MET A 97 -10.76 -10.61 -16.30
C MET A 97 -9.72 -11.52 -16.99
N ALA A 98 -8.46 -11.08 -17.05
CA ALA A 98 -7.38 -11.85 -17.67
C ALA A 98 -7.16 -13.21 -16.98
N SER A 99 -7.22 -13.25 -15.64
CA SER A 99 -7.10 -14.49 -14.87
C SER A 99 -8.22 -15.49 -15.15
N SER A 100 -9.41 -15.00 -15.56
CA SER A 100 -10.55 -15.86 -15.88
C SER A 100 -10.56 -16.40 -17.32
N ALA A 101 -9.73 -15.84 -18.21
CA ALA A 101 -9.74 -16.13 -19.64
C ALA A 101 -8.84 -17.31 -20.07
N GLY A 102 -8.11 -17.95 -19.16
CA GLY A 102 -7.18 -19.05 -19.46
C GLY A 102 -5.84 -18.57 -20.03
N ASP A 103 -4.92 -19.51 -20.31
CA ASP A 103 -3.47 -19.36 -20.57
C ASP A 103 -3.07 -18.54 -21.84
N GLY A 104 -3.97 -17.72 -22.36
CA GLY A 104 -3.69 -16.78 -23.45
C GLY A 104 -3.31 -15.39 -22.92
N SER A 105 -2.23 -14.80 -23.45
CA SER A 105 -1.90 -13.40 -23.15
C SER A 105 -2.99 -12.47 -23.70
N VAL A 106 -3.89 -12.01 -22.83
CA VAL A 106 -4.92 -11.04 -23.19
C VAL A 106 -4.25 -9.68 -23.48
N PRO A 107 -4.42 -9.09 -24.67
CA PRO A 107 -3.88 -7.76 -24.96
C PRO A 107 -4.43 -6.73 -23.96
N VAL A 108 -3.56 -5.90 -23.40
CA VAL A 108 -3.97 -4.85 -22.46
C VAL A 108 -4.81 -3.81 -23.20
N PRO A 109 -6.05 -3.54 -22.76
CA PRO A 109 -6.90 -2.50 -23.34
C PRO A 109 -6.27 -1.10 -23.21
N PRO A 110 -6.51 -0.20 -24.17
CA PRO A 110 -5.89 1.13 -24.17
C PRO A 110 -6.31 2.00 -22.96
N ASP A 111 -7.50 1.77 -22.40
CA ASP A 111 -7.97 2.44 -21.19
C ASP A 111 -7.24 1.95 -19.93
N VAL A 112 -6.86 0.67 -19.88
CA VAL A 112 -6.04 0.08 -18.81
C VAL A 112 -4.61 0.57 -18.92
N GLU A 113 -4.03 0.60 -20.12
CA GLU A 113 -2.70 1.18 -20.35
C GLU A 113 -2.65 2.65 -19.93
N GLN A 114 -3.72 3.41 -20.24
CA GLN A 114 -3.85 4.79 -19.80
C GLN A 114 -3.99 4.91 -18.28
N ALA A 115 -4.72 4.01 -17.62
CA ALA A 115 -4.85 3.96 -16.17
C ALA A 115 -3.51 3.65 -15.50
N MET A 116 -2.71 2.74 -16.05
CA MET A 116 -1.35 2.44 -15.57
C MET A 116 -0.43 3.66 -15.66
N LYS A 117 -0.42 4.36 -16.81
CA LYS A 117 0.35 5.61 -16.96
C LYS A 117 -0.10 6.69 -15.98
N GLN A 118 -1.41 6.81 -15.74
CA GLN A 118 -1.95 7.75 -14.77
C GLN A 118 -1.59 7.35 -13.34
N TRP A 119 -1.62 6.07 -13.01
CA TRP A 119 -1.19 5.54 -11.72
C TRP A 119 0.28 5.88 -11.46
N GLU A 120 1.19 5.51 -12.37
CA GLU A 120 2.64 5.73 -12.21
C GLU A 120 3.01 7.20 -12.02
N TYR A 121 2.34 8.09 -12.74
CA TYR A 121 2.60 9.52 -12.60
C TYR A 121 2.00 10.07 -11.31
N ASN A 122 0.73 9.75 -11.01
CA ASN A 122 0.02 10.36 -9.91
C ASN A 122 0.38 9.79 -8.54
N GLU A 123 0.90 8.56 -8.48
CA GLU A 123 1.53 8.01 -7.28
C GLU A 123 2.75 8.87 -6.90
N LYS A 124 3.68 9.09 -7.84
CA LYS A 124 4.86 9.96 -7.62
C LYS A 124 4.47 11.39 -7.25
N LEU A 125 3.41 11.93 -7.88
CA LEU A 125 2.88 13.24 -7.53
C LEU A 125 2.30 13.25 -6.12
N ALA A 126 1.55 12.21 -5.72
CA ALA A 126 0.99 12.08 -4.39
C ALA A 126 2.11 12.00 -3.33
N PHE A 127 3.21 11.28 -3.62
CA PHE A 127 4.40 11.29 -2.77
C PHE A 127 4.99 12.69 -2.63
N HIS A 128 5.17 13.42 -3.73
CA HIS A 128 5.68 14.80 -3.68
C HIS A 128 4.74 15.73 -2.89
N MET A 129 3.42 15.58 -3.06
CA MET A 129 2.41 16.32 -2.28
C MET A 129 2.45 15.96 -0.79
N PHE A 130 2.66 14.69 -0.45
CA PHE A 130 2.80 14.21 0.92
C PHE A 130 4.03 14.83 1.60
N GLN A 131 5.18 14.81 0.92
CA GLN A 131 6.43 15.41 1.43
C GLN A 131 6.32 16.92 1.63
N GLU A 132 5.58 17.61 0.75
CA GLU A 132 5.30 19.05 0.85
C GLU A 132 4.22 19.39 1.89
N GLY A 133 3.70 18.41 2.64
CA GLY A 133 2.68 18.61 3.67
C GLY A 133 1.32 19.03 3.12
N MET A 134 1.03 18.72 1.84
CA MET A 134 -0.26 19.02 1.20
C MET A 134 -1.30 17.94 1.39
N LEU A 135 -0.88 16.75 1.85
CA LEU A 135 -1.78 15.67 2.19
C LEU A 135 -1.85 15.51 3.72
N GLU A 136 -3.02 15.20 4.23
CA GLU A 136 -3.20 14.79 5.61
C GLU A 136 -2.61 13.38 5.76
N LYS A 137 -1.61 13.27 6.64
CA LYS A 137 -0.77 12.07 6.73
C LYS A 137 -1.58 10.86 7.18
N HIS A 138 -2.40 11.01 8.22
CA HIS A 138 -3.11 9.88 8.81
C HIS A 138 -4.12 9.27 7.84
N GLU A 139 -4.91 10.11 7.16
CA GLU A 139 -5.90 9.74 6.16
C GLU A 139 -5.24 9.10 4.94
N TYR A 140 -4.12 9.66 4.47
CA TYR A 140 -3.40 9.10 3.32
C TYR A 140 -2.79 7.72 3.64
N LEU A 141 -2.14 7.54 4.79
CA LEU A 141 -1.59 6.25 5.21
C LEU A 141 -2.71 5.22 5.47
N THR A 142 -3.82 5.65 6.05
CA THR A 142 -5.03 4.82 6.23
C THR A 142 -5.56 4.37 4.87
N TRP A 143 -5.60 5.27 3.88
CA TRP A 143 -5.98 4.93 2.51
C TRP A 143 -5.09 3.86 1.90
N ILE A 144 -3.76 3.96 2.04
CA ILE A 144 -2.82 2.93 1.54
C ILE A 144 -3.18 1.57 2.14
N LEU A 145 -3.38 1.51 3.46
CA LEU A 145 -3.77 0.29 4.15
C LEU A 145 -5.11 -0.27 3.66
N ASP A 146 -6.12 0.57 3.50
CA ASP A 146 -7.43 0.14 3.02
C ASP A 146 -7.36 -0.42 1.60
N VAL A 147 -6.45 0.09 0.77
CA VAL A 147 -6.21 -0.47 -0.57
C VAL A 147 -5.52 -1.83 -0.47
N LEU A 148 -4.47 -1.95 0.35
CA LEU A 148 -3.75 -3.22 0.56
C LEU A 148 -4.66 -4.32 1.13
N GLU A 149 -5.48 -4.00 2.14
CA GLU A 149 -6.38 -4.95 2.80
C GLU A 149 -7.51 -5.44 1.89
N LYS A 150 -7.84 -4.71 0.83
CA LYS A 150 -8.85 -5.11 -0.17
C LYS A 150 -8.32 -6.07 -1.23
N ILE A 151 -7.00 -6.24 -1.34
CA ILE A 151 -6.41 -7.14 -2.35
C ILE A 151 -6.80 -8.59 -2.03
N ARG A 152 -7.36 -9.29 -3.01
CA ARG A 152 -7.73 -10.70 -2.87
C ARG A 152 -6.47 -11.54 -2.60
N PRO A 153 -6.56 -12.63 -1.81
CA PRO A 153 -5.41 -13.50 -1.52
C PRO A 153 -4.64 -13.97 -2.75
N MET A 154 -5.35 -14.29 -3.84
CA MET A 154 -4.79 -14.83 -5.07
C MET A 154 -4.30 -13.76 -6.07
N ASP A 155 -4.47 -12.48 -5.74
CA ASP A 155 -4.09 -11.38 -6.64
C ASP A 155 -2.70 -10.84 -6.29
N ASP A 156 -1.70 -11.65 -6.62
CA ASP A 156 -0.30 -11.33 -6.33
C ASP A 156 0.25 -10.23 -7.23
N ASP A 157 -0.29 -10.05 -8.43
CA ASP A 157 0.18 -9.01 -9.35
C ASP A 157 -0.26 -7.62 -8.89
N LEU A 158 -1.50 -7.47 -8.40
CA LEU A 158 -1.92 -6.23 -7.74
C LEU A 158 -1.14 -5.97 -6.45
N LEU A 159 -0.83 -7.02 -5.67
CA LEU A 159 0.02 -6.87 -4.50
C LEU A 159 1.43 -6.40 -4.86
N LYS A 160 2.05 -6.94 -5.91
CA LYS A 160 3.35 -6.49 -6.41
C LYS A 160 3.32 -5.03 -6.84
N LEU A 161 2.23 -4.59 -7.49
CA LEU A 161 2.06 -3.19 -7.88
C LEU A 161 2.04 -2.24 -6.67
N LEU A 162 1.42 -2.67 -5.57
CA LEU A 162 1.22 -1.85 -4.37
C LEU A 162 2.32 -2.02 -3.31
N LEU A 163 3.19 -3.02 -3.45
CA LEU A 163 4.28 -3.27 -2.53
C LEU A 163 5.28 -2.09 -2.47
N PRO A 164 5.72 -1.48 -3.60
CA PRO A 164 6.57 -0.29 -3.55
C PRO A 164 5.89 0.87 -2.81
N LEU A 165 4.59 1.08 -3.04
CA LEU A 165 3.80 2.11 -2.35
C LEU A 165 3.82 1.86 -0.84
N MET A 166 3.59 0.63 -0.38
CA MET A 166 3.65 0.30 1.05
C MET A 166 5.04 0.60 1.65
N LEU A 167 6.11 0.15 0.97
CA LEU A 167 7.49 0.28 1.45
C LEU A 167 7.97 1.73 1.50
N GLN A 168 7.54 2.55 0.53
CA GLN A 168 7.91 3.97 0.40
C GLN A 168 7.47 4.82 1.61
N TYR A 169 6.41 4.42 2.31
CA TYR A 169 5.88 5.14 3.48
C TYR A 169 6.18 4.41 4.81
N SER A 170 7.12 3.45 4.81
CA SER A 170 7.47 2.67 6.01
C SER A 170 7.81 3.55 7.23
N ASP A 171 8.65 4.56 7.03
CA ASP A 171 9.05 5.51 8.10
C ASP A 171 7.88 6.33 8.66
N GLU A 172 6.83 6.53 7.87
CA GLU A 172 5.62 7.25 8.29
C GLU A 172 4.63 6.32 9.01
N PHE A 173 4.52 5.07 8.58
CA PHE A 173 3.68 4.08 9.26
C PHE A 173 4.14 3.81 10.69
N VAL A 174 5.44 3.71 10.93
CA VAL A 174 6.01 3.41 12.26
C VAL A 174 5.83 4.54 13.27
N GLN A 175 5.48 5.75 12.82
CA GLN A 175 5.10 6.85 13.69
C GLN A 175 3.70 6.66 14.31
N SER A 176 2.88 5.73 13.81
CA SER A 176 1.56 5.41 14.34
C SER A 176 1.45 3.95 14.76
N ALA A 177 1.36 3.70 16.07
CA ALA A 177 1.19 2.34 16.60
C ALA A 177 -0.08 1.65 16.09
N TYR A 178 -1.15 2.42 15.83
CA TYR A 178 -2.40 1.88 15.27
C TYR A 178 -2.22 1.41 13.83
N LEU A 179 -1.67 2.26 12.95
CA LEU A 179 -1.48 1.90 11.54
C LEU A 179 -0.41 0.81 11.39
N SER A 180 0.68 0.89 12.17
CA SER A 180 1.71 -0.15 12.24
C SER A 180 1.15 -1.51 12.62
N ARG A 181 0.21 -1.58 13.57
CA ARG A 181 -0.43 -2.84 13.97
C ARG A 181 -1.26 -3.44 12.85
N ARG A 182 -2.08 -2.61 12.17
CA ARG A 182 -2.85 -3.05 11.00
C ARG A 182 -1.94 -3.55 9.89
N LEU A 183 -0.87 -2.79 9.59
CA LEU A 183 0.09 -3.14 8.56
C LEU A 183 0.82 -4.45 8.87
N ALA A 184 1.30 -4.62 10.11
CA ALA A 184 1.96 -5.85 10.53
C ALA A 184 1.01 -7.05 10.46
N TYR A 185 -0.24 -6.90 10.89
CA TYR A 185 -1.24 -7.94 10.76
C TYR A 185 -1.49 -8.33 9.30
N PHE A 186 -1.63 -7.35 8.40
CA PHE A 186 -1.74 -7.59 6.97
C PHE A 186 -0.52 -8.34 6.42
N CYS A 187 0.70 -7.87 6.70
CA CYS A 187 1.94 -8.48 6.21
C CYS A 187 2.09 -9.92 6.72
N ALA A 188 1.84 -10.17 8.01
CA ALA A 188 1.93 -11.50 8.61
C ALA A 188 0.92 -12.47 7.97
N ARG A 189 -0.32 -12.03 7.75
CA ARG A 189 -1.35 -12.86 7.09
C ARG A 189 -1.02 -13.17 5.64
N ARG A 190 -0.57 -12.18 4.87
CA ARG A 190 -0.19 -12.40 3.47
C ARG A 190 1.02 -13.32 3.35
N LEU A 191 2.03 -13.17 4.20
CA LEU A 191 3.17 -14.08 4.26
C LEU A 191 2.74 -15.51 4.63
N ALA A 192 1.90 -15.68 5.64
CA ALA A 192 1.42 -17.00 6.03
C ALA A 192 0.72 -17.73 4.86
N LEU A 193 -0.10 -17.01 4.08
CA LEU A 193 -0.75 -17.55 2.89
C LEU A 193 0.26 -17.97 1.82
N LEU A 194 1.18 -17.06 1.46
CA LEU A 194 2.22 -17.33 0.46
C LEU A 194 3.08 -18.53 0.83
N LEU A 195 3.39 -18.69 2.11
CA LEU A 195 4.19 -19.82 2.61
C LEU A 195 3.38 -21.12 2.66
N SER A 196 2.09 -21.05 3.01
CA SER A 196 1.21 -22.22 3.16
C SER A 196 0.84 -22.91 1.83
N ASP A 197 0.90 -22.20 0.71
CA ASP A 197 0.62 -22.76 -0.63
C ASP A 197 1.74 -23.70 -1.13
N SER A 198 2.80 -23.90 -0.33
CA SER A 198 3.83 -24.91 -0.63
C SER A 198 3.45 -26.30 -0.09
N PRO A 199 3.46 -27.35 -0.94
CA PRO A 199 3.32 -28.74 -0.51
C PRO A 199 4.37 -29.18 0.54
N SER A 200 5.50 -28.48 0.65
CA SER A 200 6.60 -28.85 1.56
C SER A 200 6.36 -28.50 3.04
N LEU A 201 5.44 -27.57 3.37
CA LEU A 201 5.12 -27.25 4.77
C LEU A 201 4.11 -28.23 5.41
N LEU A 202 3.30 -28.91 4.62
CA LEU A 202 2.39 -29.95 5.13
C LEU A 202 3.13 -31.16 5.70
N ALA A 203 4.37 -31.41 5.25
CA ALA A 203 5.23 -32.47 5.79
C ALA A 203 5.86 -32.13 7.15
N ALA A 204 5.84 -30.85 7.58
CA ALA A 204 6.49 -30.40 8.82
C ALA A 204 5.60 -30.57 10.07
N HIS A 205 4.29 -30.74 9.91
CA HIS A 205 3.38 -31.09 11.01
C HIS A 205 3.11 -32.60 11.03
N SER A 206 4.16 -33.40 11.27
CA SER A 206 3.91 -34.73 11.87
C SER A 206 3.38 -34.51 13.28
N PRO A 207 2.24 -35.12 13.68
CA PRO A 207 1.77 -35.01 15.04
C PRO A 207 2.83 -35.62 15.95
N HIS A 208 3.28 -34.85 16.95
CA HIS A 208 4.13 -35.34 18.01
C HIS A 208 3.44 -36.57 18.65
N MET A 209 3.87 -37.78 18.27
CA MET A 209 3.56 -38.98 19.03
C MET A 209 4.37 -38.90 20.33
N MET A 210 3.66 -38.71 21.44
CA MET A 210 4.20 -38.90 22.78
C MET A 210 4.57 -40.38 22.95
N ILE A 211 5.85 -40.71 22.75
CA ILE A 211 6.38 -42.05 23.06
C ILE A 211 6.50 -42.13 24.59
N GLY A 212 5.58 -42.87 25.22
CA GLY A 212 5.67 -43.28 26.61
C GLY A 212 6.85 -44.24 26.85
N PRO A 213 7.34 -44.36 28.09
CA PRO A 213 8.53 -45.13 28.38
C PRO A 213 8.19 -46.63 28.36
N ASN A 214 8.89 -47.42 27.54
CA ASN A 214 9.03 -48.85 27.80
C ASN A 214 10.36 -49.40 27.29
N SER A 215 10.84 -50.35 28.06
CA SER A 215 12.20 -50.88 28.16
C SER A 215 12.65 -51.84 27.05
N SER A 216 13.99 -51.91 26.92
CA SER A 216 14.83 -53.04 26.45
C SER A 216 14.77 -53.48 24.99
N SER A 217 15.84 -53.23 24.22
CA SER A 217 16.84 -54.24 23.83
C SER A 217 17.98 -53.63 22.99
N ILE A 218 19.11 -54.32 22.98
CA ILE A 218 20.46 -53.92 22.57
C ILE A 218 20.67 -54.09 21.06
N GLY A 219 21.33 -53.12 20.41
CA GLY A 219 22.16 -53.35 19.23
C GLY A 219 21.80 -52.60 17.94
N ALA A 220 22.31 -51.37 17.76
CA ALA A 220 22.52 -50.75 16.44
C ALA A 220 23.61 -49.64 16.56
N PRO A 221 24.45 -49.40 15.53
CA PRO A 221 25.51 -48.40 15.60
C PRO A 221 24.95 -46.98 15.62
N SER A 222 25.54 -46.11 16.44
CA SER A 222 25.17 -44.70 16.58
C SER A 222 25.12 -43.99 15.21
N PRO A 223 24.07 -43.20 14.91
CA PRO A 223 24.14 -42.23 13.83
C PRO A 223 25.18 -41.17 14.22
N GLY A 224 26.04 -40.79 13.27
CA GLY A 224 26.94 -39.65 13.44
C GLY A 224 26.17 -38.37 13.81
N PRO A 225 26.89 -37.31 14.26
CA PRO A 225 26.24 -36.06 14.64
C PRO A 225 25.37 -35.59 13.47
N PRO A 226 24.10 -35.21 13.70
CA PRO A 226 23.30 -34.65 12.63
C PRO A 226 24.06 -33.44 12.09
N GLY A 227 24.40 -33.48 10.80
CA GLY A 227 24.81 -32.27 10.09
C GLY A 227 23.74 -31.18 10.25
N PRO A 228 23.99 -29.93 9.87
CA PRO A 228 23.01 -28.87 10.03
C PRO A 228 21.78 -29.18 9.18
N VAL A 229 20.80 -29.88 9.77
CA VAL A 229 19.50 -30.13 9.15
C VAL A 229 18.78 -28.80 9.26
N MET A 230 18.83 -28.01 8.19
CA MET A 230 18.02 -26.81 8.07
C MET A 230 16.57 -27.21 8.35
N SER A 231 15.86 -26.40 9.15
CA SER A 231 14.48 -26.74 9.48
C SER A 231 13.64 -26.79 8.19
N PRO A 232 12.59 -27.62 8.11
CA PRO A 232 11.70 -27.64 6.95
C PRO A 232 11.14 -26.25 6.60
N VAL A 233 10.98 -25.40 7.62
CA VAL A 233 10.64 -23.99 7.47
C VAL A 233 11.77 -23.23 6.76
N GLN A 234 13.02 -23.37 7.20
CA GLN A 234 14.19 -22.74 6.55
C GLN A 234 14.40 -23.20 5.10
N LEU A 235 14.13 -24.47 4.78
CA LEU A 235 14.17 -25.00 3.41
C LEU A 235 13.06 -24.41 2.53
N ALA A 236 11.81 -24.40 3.03
CA ALA A 236 10.72 -23.76 2.31
C ALA A 236 10.98 -22.26 2.08
N PHE A 237 11.51 -21.54 3.09
CA PHE A 237 11.95 -20.16 2.92
C PHE A 237 13.03 -20.02 1.84
N SER A 238 14.06 -20.88 1.82
CA SER A 238 15.10 -20.86 0.79
C SER A 238 14.55 -21.04 -0.63
N ASP A 239 13.58 -21.94 -0.80
CA ASP A 239 12.95 -22.20 -2.10
C ASP A 239 12.07 -21.02 -2.55
N PHE A 240 11.29 -20.41 -1.64
CA PHE A 240 10.49 -19.21 -1.94
C PHE A 240 11.32 -17.98 -2.30
N LEU A 241 12.46 -17.81 -1.63
CA LEU A 241 13.40 -16.72 -1.93
C LEU A 241 14.03 -16.88 -3.32
N SER A 242 14.06 -18.10 -3.86
CA SER A 242 14.56 -18.41 -5.20
C SER A 242 13.50 -18.29 -6.31
N CYS A 243 12.21 -18.19 -5.96
CA CYS A 243 11.13 -18.05 -6.94
C CYS A 243 11.00 -16.60 -7.42
N ALA A 244 11.20 -16.35 -8.72
CA ALA A 244 11.12 -15.02 -9.31
C ALA A 244 9.74 -14.34 -9.14
N GLN A 245 8.67 -15.13 -8.97
CA GLN A 245 7.31 -14.61 -8.81
C GLN A 245 6.97 -14.22 -7.36
N HIS A 246 7.40 -15.02 -6.37
CA HIS A 246 7.04 -14.83 -4.97
C HIS A 246 8.12 -14.14 -4.14
N GLY A 247 9.38 -14.22 -4.57
CA GLY A 247 10.53 -13.62 -3.88
C GLY A 247 10.32 -12.15 -3.52
N PRO A 248 9.99 -11.26 -4.48
CA PRO A 248 9.77 -9.85 -4.18
C PRO A 248 8.69 -9.60 -3.11
N LEU A 249 7.60 -10.37 -3.13
CA LEU A 249 6.52 -10.26 -2.16
C LEU A 249 6.98 -10.69 -0.76
N VAL A 250 7.65 -11.84 -0.67
CA VAL A 250 8.17 -12.35 0.61
C VAL A 250 9.17 -11.36 1.21
N TYR A 251 10.10 -10.83 0.41
CA TYR A 251 11.07 -9.83 0.87
C TYR A 251 10.40 -8.54 1.34
N GLY A 252 9.49 -7.97 0.54
CA GLY A 252 8.86 -6.69 0.91
C GLY A 252 7.96 -6.79 2.13
N LEU A 253 7.15 -7.85 2.24
CA LEU A 253 6.30 -8.06 3.41
C LEU A 253 7.13 -8.35 4.67
N SER A 254 8.21 -9.15 4.54
CA SER A 254 9.11 -9.43 5.67
C SER A 254 9.87 -8.18 6.10
N CYS A 255 10.34 -7.38 5.15
CA CYS A 255 10.98 -6.09 5.40
C CYS A 255 10.05 -5.19 6.22
N MET A 256 8.79 -5.03 5.80
CA MET A 256 7.84 -4.21 6.54
C MET A 256 7.58 -4.73 7.96
N LEU A 257 7.44 -6.04 8.15
CA LEU A 257 7.31 -6.63 9.49
C LEU A 257 8.53 -6.36 10.37
N GLN A 258 9.74 -6.50 9.82
CA GLN A 258 10.98 -6.19 10.52
C GLN A 258 11.03 -4.71 10.90
N THR A 259 10.67 -3.81 9.98
CA THR A 259 10.59 -2.36 10.24
C THR A 259 9.63 -2.03 11.38
N VAL A 260 8.42 -2.61 11.40
CA VAL A 260 7.47 -2.41 12.52
C VAL A 260 8.04 -2.98 13.82
N THR A 261 8.68 -4.16 13.77
CA THR A 261 9.28 -4.79 14.96
C THR A 261 10.38 -3.94 15.57
N LEU A 262 11.22 -3.32 14.74
CA LEU A 262 12.37 -2.53 15.18
C LEU A 262 11.96 -1.10 15.59
N CYS A 263 11.10 -0.45 14.80
CA CYS A 263 10.81 0.98 14.95
C CYS A 263 9.51 1.27 15.71
N CYS A 264 8.58 0.30 15.80
CA CYS A 264 7.31 0.47 16.51
C CYS A 264 6.88 -0.81 17.27
N PRO A 265 7.72 -1.35 18.18
CA PRO A 265 7.46 -2.63 18.85
C PRO A 265 6.14 -2.64 19.65
N SER A 266 5.70 -1.49 20.16
CA SER A 266 4.41 -1.34 20.85
C SER A 266 3.19 -1.71 19.99
N ALA A 267 3.31 -1.63 18.65
CA ALA A 267 2.27 -2.07 17.74
C ALA A 267 2.02 -3.58 17.82
N LEU A 268 3.05 -4.37 18.15
CA LEU A 268 3.01 -5.83 18.22
C LEU A 268 2.63 -6.38 19.60
N VAL A 269 2.50 -5.52 20.59
CA VAL A 269 2.03 -5.93 21.93
C VAL A 269 0.52 -6.17 21.87
N TRP A 270 0.13 -7.42 22.04
CA TRP A 270 -1.27 -7.83 22.16
C TRP A 270 -1.77 -7.52 23.58
N ASN A 271 -2.45 -6.38 23.76
CA ASN A 271 -3.14 -6.09 25.01
C ASN A 271 -4.52 -6.76 25.01
N TYR A 272 -4.64 -7.85 25.76
CA TYR A 272 -5.90 -8.60 25.95
C TYR A 272 -7.04 -7.75 26.54
N SER A 273 -6.75 -6.59 27.13
CA SER A 273 -7.65 -5.86 28.04
C SER A 273 -8.72 -4.99 27.37
N THR A 274 -8.84 -4.97 26.04
CA THR A 274 -9.74 -4.02 25.34
C THR A 274 -10.98 -4.63 24.69
N ASN A 275 -11.18 -5.95 24.76
CA ASN A 275 -12.35 -6.59 24.14
C ASN A 275 -13.33 -7.28 25.14
N ASP A 276 -13.02 -7.31 26.44
CA ASP A 276 -13.86 -7.95 27.46
C ASP A 276 -14.49 -6.99 28.48
N ASN A 277 -14.49 -5.67 28.25
CA ASN A 277 -15.31 -4.76 29.06
C ASN A 277 -16.72 -4.60 28.48
N LYS A 278 -17.42 -5.73 28.41
CA LYS A 278 -18.87 -5.78 28.60
C LYS A 278 -19.19 -6.56 29.88
N SER A 279 -18.47 -6.25 30.96
CA SER A 279 -18.93 -6.60 32.31
C SER A 279 -20.11 -5.69 32.64
N ALA A 280 -21.30 -6.16 32.32
CA ALA A 280 -22.50 -5.75 33.02
C ALA A 280 -22.30 -6.09 34.51
N ASN A 281 -22.07 -5.07 35.33
CA ASN A 281 -22.45 -5.10 36.74
C ASN A 281 -23.01 -3.71 37.09
N PRO A 282 -24.30 -3.60 37.45
CA PRO A 282 -24.83 -2.43 38.10
C PRO A 282 -24.49 -2.52 39.59
N GLY A 283 -23.94 -1.46 40.18
CA GLY A 283 -23.87 -1.34 41.63
C GLY A 283 -22.55 -0.80 42.16
N SER A 284 -22.57 0.48 42.49
CA SER A 284 -21.68 1.20 43.42
C SER A 284 -21.75 0.61 44.85
N PRO A 285 -20.88 1.01 45.80
CA PRO A 285 -20.75 2.40 46.28
C PRO A 285 -19.51 3.15 45.78
#